data_AF-T2IV46-F1
#
_entry.id   AF-T2IV46-F1
#
_cell.length_a   1.000
_cell.length_b   1.000
_cell.length_c   1.000
_cell.angle_alpha   90.00
_cell.angle_beta   90.00
_cell.angle_gamma   90.00
#
_symmetry.space_group_name_H-M   'P 1'
#
loop_
_entity.id
_entity.type
_entity.pdbx_description
1 polymer ?
#
loop_
_entity_poly.entity_id
_entity_poly.type
_entity_poly.pdbx_seq_one_letter_code
_entity_poly.pdbx_strand_id
1 'polypeptide(L)'
;MLYNRRQFLIFTGGLIGIGVTKVGHQLLNKSQPNSSENIISETPATIPTNQPIAIAPEGLFAPIKGDVRIVVISDLNGPYGSTDYDPEVDKAIALTPQWQPDLLLCGGDMVAGQKRSLTKQQIEAMWAAFDVHVSAPLRQANIPLGFTIGNHDASGSISGGKYTFEQERNLASAYWNNPNHNPGLNFIDKANFPFYYSFQQQDIFT
;
A
#
# COMPACT_ATOMS: atom_id res chain seq x y z
N MET A 1 38.81 23.10 -33.01
CA MET A 1 38.97 21.65 -33.20
C MET A 1 39.06 20.98 -31.83
N LEU A 2 38.50 19.79 -31.74
CA LEU A 2 37.98 19.09 -30.56
C LEU A 2 38.98 18.88 -29.41
N TYR A 3 38.54 19.17 -28.18
CA TYR A 3 39.13 18.63 -26.95
C TYR A 3 38.21 17.53 -26.42
N ASN A 4 38.72 16.30 -26.32
CA ASN A 4 37.98 15.12 -25.86
C ASN A 4 38.55 14.70 -24.49
N ARG A 5 37.72 14.73 -23.43
CA ARG A 5 38.13 14.42 -22.05
C ARG A 5 37.39 13.18 -21.52
N ARG A 6 38.19 12.12 -21.34
CA ARG A 6 38.17 11.13 -20.24
C ARG A 6 36.99 10.15 -20.16
N GLN A 7 37.28 8.91 -20.60
CA GLN A 7 36.76 7.68 -20.02
C GLN A 7 37.22 7.55 -18.55
N PHE A 8 36.32 7.11 -17.67
CA PHE A 8 36.69 6.46 -16.41
C PHE A 8 35.68 5.33 -16.15
N LEU A 9 36.14 4.11 -16.40
CA LEU A 9 35.61 2.87 -15.84
C LEU A 9 36.25 2.70 -14.45
N ILE A 10 35.46 2.45 -13.41
CA ILE A 10 35.96 1.94 -12.14
C ILE A 10 35.28 0.59 -11.88
N PHE A 11 36.03 -0.46 -12.14
CA PHE A 11 35.92 -1.74 -11.45
C PHE A 11 36.78 -1.64 -10.18
N THR A 12 36.21 -1.97 -9.03
CA THR A 12 36.98 -2.44 -7.88
C THR A 12 36.26 -3.64 -7.29
N GLY A 13 36.83 -4.83 -7.55
CA GLY A 13 36.58 -6.02 -6.75
C GLY A 13 37.43 -6.01 -5.48
N GLY A 14 37.16 -6.95 -4.58
CA GLY A 14 38.01 -7.19 -3.41
C GLY A 14 37.31 -7.98 -2.31
N LEU A 15 37.63 -9.27 -2.28
CA LEU A 15 37.20 -10.31 -1.34
C LEU A 15 37.65 -10.07 0.13
N ILE A 16 37.06 -10.91 1.00
CA ILE A 16 37.61 -11.56 2.22
C ILE A 16 36.91 -11.14 3.52
N GLY A 17 36.36 -12.15 4.21
CA GLY A 17 35.93 -12.03 5.61
C GLY A 17 35.13 -13.22 6.13
N ILE A 18 35.67 -14.43 6.08
CA ILE A 18 35.17 -15.57 6.88
C ILE A 18 35.54 -15.28 8.34
N GLY A 19 34.53 -15.15 9.21
CA GLY A 19 34.70 -14.98 10.66
C GLY A 19 33.75 -15.89 11.41
N VAL A 20 34.26 -17.05 11.83
CA VAL A 20 33.58 -18.00 12.71
C VAL A 20 33.59 -17.45 14.13
N THR A 21 32.43 -17.29 14.75
CA THR A 21 32.32 -17.18 16.22
C THR A 21 31.31 -18.19 16.74
N LYS A 22 31.83 -19.35 17.18
CA LYS A 22 31.15 -20.24 18.12
C LYS A 22 31.42 -19.68 19.52
N VAL A 23 30.39 -19.19 20.20
CA VAL A 23 30.41 -19.01 21.65
C VAL A 23 29.39 -19.99 22.22
N GLY A 24 29.89 -20.92 23.01
CA GLY A 24 29.10 -21.98 23.61
C GLY A 24 28.38 -21.50 24.86
N HIS A 25 27.21 -22.08 25.10
CA HIS A 25 26.64 -22.24 26.43
C HIS A 25 26.10 -23.66 26.55
N GLN A 26 26.99 -24.58 26.95
CA GLN A 26 26.61 -25.81 27.65
C GLN A 26 26.59 -25.48 29.14
N LEU A 27 25.46 -25.02 29.65
CA LEU A 27 25.12 -25.12 31.06
C LEU A 27 23.59 -25.12 31.11
N LEU A 28 23.01 -26.27 31.44
CA LEU A 28 21.87 -26.43 32.35
C LEU A 28 21.51 -27.92 32.36
N ASN A 29 22.31 -28.65 33.14
CA ASN A 29 21.97 -29.97 33.63
C ASN A 29 21.06 -29.79 34.85
N LYS A 30 19.96 -30.55 34.89
CA LYS A 30 19.16 -30.91 36.07
C LYS A 30 18.90 -29.83 37.12
N SER A 31 17.65 -29.38 37.18
CA SER A 31 16.96 -29.15 38.46
C SER A 31 15.46 -29.26 38.24
N GLN A 32 14.89 -30.40 38.62
CA GLN A 32 13.49 -30.50 39.02
C GLN A 32 13.40 -29.91 40.44
N PRO A 33 12.48 -28.98 40.72
CA PRO A 33 11.98 -28.79 42.06
C PRO A 33 10.55 -29.37 42.15
N ASN A 34 10.42 -30.45 42.90
CA ASN A 34 9.19 -30.70 43.64
C ASN A 34 9.21 -29.77 44.84
N SER A 35 8.45 -28.67 44.77
CA SER A 35 8.12 -27.86 45.94
C SER A 35 6.70 -27.35 45.79
N SER A 36 5.81 -27.93 46.58
CA SER A 36 4.47 -27.43 46.84
C SER A 36 4.60 -26.05 47.50
N GLU A 37 4.36 -24.98 46.75
CA GLU A 37 4.22 -23.64 47.32
C GLU A 37 2.78 -23.16 47.19
N ASN A 38 2.26 -22.67 48.31
CA ASN A 38 0.91 -22.22 48.53
C ASN A 38 0.45 -21.24 47.44
N ILE A 39 -0.68 -21.55 46.82
CA ILE A 39 -1.45 -20.59 46.02
C ILE A 39 -2.03 -19.56 47.00
N ILE A 40 -1.30 -18.48 47.23
CA ILE A 40 -1.92 -17.25 47.69
C ILE A 40 -2.67 -16.73 46.46
N SER A 41 -4.00 -16.78 46.52
CA SER A 41 -4.85 -16.08 45.54
C SER A 41 -4.59 -14.59 45.68
N GLU A 42 -3.66 -14.05 44.90
CA GLU A 42 -3.70 -12.64 44.56
C GLU A 42 -5.01 -12.40 43.82
N THR A 43 -5.85 -11.56 44.42
CA THR A 43 -7.01 -11.00 43.75
C THR A 43 -6.51 -10.38 42.44
N PRO A 44 -7.04 -10.74 41.26
CA PRO A 44 -6.59 -10.15 40.01
C PRO A 44 -6.65 -8.63 40.14
N ALA A 45 -5.50 -7.98 40.07
CA ALA A 45 -5.43 -6.54 40.00
C ALA A 45 -6.32 -6.11 38.83
N THR A 46 -7.35 -5.31 39.13
CA THR A 46 -8.20 -4.71 38.12
C THR A 46 -7.32 -3.86 37.22
N ILE A 47 -6.99 -4.38 36.04
CA ILE A 47 -6.33 -3.62 35.00
C ILE A 47 -7.21 -2.40 34.74
N PRO A 48 -6.70 -1.16 34.84
CA PRO A 48 -7.50 0.01 34.54
C PRO A 48 -8.03 -0.13 33.11
N THR A 49 -9.35 -0.23 33.00
CA THR A 49 -10.14 -0.50 31.78
C THR A 49 -10.09 0.63 30.74
N ASN A 50 -9.15 1.57 30.88
CA ASN A 50 -9.10 2.81 30.11
C ASN A 50 -7.78 3.02 29.34
N GLN A 51 -6.96 1.98 29.20
CA GLN A 51 -5.78 2.06 28.33
C GLN A 51 -6.19 1.84 26.88
N PRO A 52 -5.77 2.71 25.94
CA PRO A 52 -6.09 2.54 24.53
C PRO A 52 -5.60 1.18 24.02
N ILE A 53 -6.47 0.44 23.35
CA ILE A 53 -6.12 -0.87 22.80
C ILE A 53 -5.56 -0.66 21.39
N ALA A 54 -4.41 -1.27 21.10
CA ALA A 54 -3.91 -1.38 19.74
C ALA A 54 -4.79 -2.35 18.94
N ILE A 55 -5.63 -1.80 18.06
CA ILE A 55 -6.49 -2.58 17.15
C ILE A 55 -5.69 -2.88 15.88
N ALA A 56 -5.44 -4.17 15.64
CA ALA A 56 -4.74 -4.72 14.49
C ALA A 56 -5.34 -6.10 14.12
N PRO A 57 -5.12 -6.57 12.89
CA PRO A 57 -5.37 -7.97 12.55
C PRO A 57 -4.57 -8.94 13.41
N GLU A 58 -5.08 -10.16 13.55
CA GLU A 58 -4.39 -11.22 14.28
C GLU A 58 -2.97 -11.46 13.76
N GLY A 59 -2.00 -11.49 14.67
CA GLY A 59 -0.59 -11.69 14.35
C GLY A 59 0.11 -10.48 13.70
N LEU A 60 -0.57 -9.34 13.56
CA LEU A 60 0.00 -8.10 13.03
C LEU A 60 0.04 -6.99 14.08
N PHE A 61 0.97 -6.07 13.89
CA PHE A 61 1.13 -4.91 14.75
C PHE A 61 0.30 -3.72 14.26
N ALA A 62 -0.24 -2.96 15.19
CA ALA A 62 -0.65 -1.59 14.96
C ALA A 62 -0.26 -0.73 16.18
N PRO A 63 0.18 0.52 15.97
CA PRO A 63 0.26 1.47 17.08
C PRO A 63 -1.15 1.72 17.65
N ILE A 64 -1.25 2.28 18.86
CA ILE A 64 -2.51 2.82 19.36
C ILE A 64 -3.08 3.83 18.35
N LYS A 65 -4.39 3.81 18.09
CA LYS A 65 -5.03 4.77 17.18
C LYS A 65 -4.95 6.16 17.80
N GLY A 66 -4.39 7.13 17.08
CA GLY A 66 -4.53 8.55 17.40
C GLY A 66 -5.83 9.13 16.84
N ASP A 67 -5.85 10.43 16.58
CA ASP A 67 -7.01 11.13 16.01
C ASP A 67 -7.35 10.64 14.60
N VAL A 68 -6.31 10.32 13.82
CA VAL A 68 -6.43 9.81 12.45
C VAL A 68 -5.52 8.59 12.27
N ARG A 69 -6.01 7.58 11.56
CA ARG A 69 -5.24 6.43 11.10
C ARG A 69 -5.36 6.30 9.58
N ILE A 70 -4.20 6.29 8.93
CA ILE A 70 -4.09 6.15 7.48
C ILE A 70 -3.38 4.83 7.17
N VAL A 71 -3.95 4.07 6.23
CA VAL A 71 -3.25 2.97 5.57
C VAL A 71 -2.70 3.48 4.24
N VAL A 72 -1.47 3.11 3.90
CA VAL A 72 -0.81 3.55 2.66
C VAL A 72 -0.42 2.32 1.85
N ILE A 73 -0.79 2.30 0.58
CA ILE A 73 -0.43 1.27 -0.41
C ILE A 73 0.08 1.94 -1.68
N SER A 74 0.75 1.21 -2.56
CA SER A 74 1.20 1.68 -3.88
C SER A 74 1.60 0.48 -4.73
N ASP A 75 1.76 0.68 -6.04
CA ASP A 75 2.41 -0.28 -6.95
C ASP A 75 1.75 -1.67 -6.89
N LEU A 76 0.43 -1.69 -7.12
CA LEU A 76 -0.39 -2.89 -7.00
C LEU A 76 -0.38 -3.74 -8.27
N ASN A 77 -0.09 -3.11 -9.41
CA ASN A 77 -0.30 -3.70 -10.71
C ASN A 77 0.73 -4.80 -11.04
N GLY A 78 0.24 -5.84 -11.73
CA GLY A 78 1.11 -6.80 -12.41
C GLY A 78 1.70 -6.27 -13.73
N PRO A 79 2.11 -7.18 -14.64
CA PRO A 79 2.59 -6.82 -15.97
C PRO A 79 1.57 -6.06 -16.82
N TYR A 80 2.02 -5.41 -17.90
CA TYR A 80 1.12 -4.64 -18.78
C TYR A 80 -0.07 -5.44 -19.31
N GLY A 81 -1.27 -4.91 -19.09
CA GLY A 81 -2.53 -5.55 -19.46
C GLY A 81 -3.03 -6.60 -18.47
N SER A 82 -2.35 -6.82 -17.34
CA SER A 82 -2.80 -7.77 -16.32
C SER A 82 -4.15 -7.36 -15.75
N THR A 83 -5.02 -8.36 -15.59
CA THR A 83 -6.25 -8.28 -14.79
C THR A 83 -6.12 -9.03 -13.47
N ASP A 84 -4.97 -9.67 -13.24
CA ASP A 84 -4.67 -10.38 -12.01
C ASP A 84 -3.79 -9.51 -11.11
N TYR A 85 -3.97 -9.67 -9.80
CA TYR A 85 -3.18 -9.06 -8.74
C TYR A 85 -2.48 -10.15 -7.94
N ASP A 86 -1.35 -9.82 -7.33
CA ASP A 86 -0.69 -10.74 -6.40
C ASP A 86 -1.62 -11.05 -5.22
N PRO A 87 -1.67 -12.31 -4.73
CA PRO A 87 -2.51 -12.68 -3.59
C PRO A 87 -2.28 -11.83 -2.33
N GLU A 88 -1.09 -11.26 -2.18
CA GLU A 88 -0.73 -10.33 -1.12
C GLU A 88 -1.54 -9.03 -1.18
N VAL A 89 -1.92 -8.55 -2.37
CA VAL A 89 -2.80 -7.39 -2.55
C VAL A 89 -4.18 -7.71 -1.99
N ASP A 90 -4.78 -8.82 -2.41
CA ASP A 90 -6.09 -9.26 -1.92
C ASP A 90 -6.10 -9.45 -0.40
N LYS A 91 -5.04 -10.07 0.13
CA LYS A 91 -4.88 -10.26 1.57
C LYS A 91 -4.75 -8.92 2.30
N ALA A 92 -3.95 -7.99 1.80
CA ALA A 92 -3.79 -6.68 2.42
C ALA A 92 -5.11 -5.89 2.44
N ILE A 93 -5.85 -5.89 1.33
CA ILE A 93 -7.17 -5.24 1.25
C ILE A 93 -8.17 -5.91 2.20
N ALA A 94 -8.21 -7.24 2.28
CA ALA A 94 -9.09 -7.96 3.20
C ALA A 94 -8.78 -7.70 4.68
N LEU A 95 -7.50 -7.46 5.03
CA LEU A 95 -7.09 -7.16 6.41
C LEU A 95 -7.32 -5.68 6.76
N THR A 96 -7.36 -4.78 5.77
CA THR A 96 -7.45 -3.31 5.96
C THR A 96 -8.53 -2.88 6.96
N PRO A 97 -9.78 -3.39 6.90
CA PRO A 97 -10.84 -2.97 7.84
C PRO A 97 -10.53 -3.28 9.31
N GLN A 98 -9.71 -4.29 9.60
CA GLN A 98 -9.37 -4.69 10.97
C GLN A 98 -8.44 -3.66 11.64
N TRP A 99 -7.71 -2.86 10.87
CA TRP A 99 -6.99 -1.70 11.41
C TRP A 99 -7.91 -0.50 11.67
N GLN A 100 -9.18 -0.50 11.27
CA GLN A 100 -10.09 0.64 11.40
C GLN A 100 -9.47 1.98 10.93
N PRO A 101 -8.93 2.05 9.70
CA PRO A 101 -8.42 3.31 9.19
C PRO A 101 -9.55 4.31 8.92
N ASP A 102 -9.23 5.59 9.02
CA ASP A 102 -10.13 6.68 8.61
C ASP A 102 -9.98 6.98 7.10
N LEU A 103 -8.86 6.57 6.51
CA LEU A 103 -8.51 6.80 5.10
C LEU A 103 -7.50 5.74 4.63
N LEU A 104 -7.64 5.30 3.38
CA LEU A 104 -6.57 4.62 2.66
C LEU A 104 -6.01 5.55 1.58
N LEU A 105 -4.68 5.63 1.48
CA LEU A 105 -3.97 6.34 0.43
C LEU A 105 -3.26 5.36 -0.52
N CYS A 106 -3.45 5.55 -1.83
CA CYS A 106 -2.74 4.81 -2.87
C CYS A 106 -1.77 5.73 -3.62
N GLY A 107 -0.49 5.36 -3.70
CA GLY A 107 0.54 6.10 -4.44
C GLY A 107 0.41 6.06 -5.97
N GLY A 108 -0.57 5.32 -6.50
CA GLY A 108 -0.75 5.08 -7.93
C GLY A 108 -0.24 3.72 -8.34
N ASP A 109 -0.10 3.52 -9.65
CA ASP A 109 0.24 2.24 -10.26
C ASP A 109 -0.74 1.13 -9.81
N MET A 110 -2.02 1.47 -9.90
CA MET A 110 -3.16 0.59 -9.61
C MET A 110 -3.36 -0.43 -10.74
N VAL A 111 -3.25 0.00 -12.01
CA VAL A 111 -3.34 -0.86 -13.20
C VAL A 111 -2.13 -0.69 -14.12
N ALA A 112 -1.88 -1.66 -15.00
CA ALA A 112 -0.70 -1.68 -15.88
C ALA A 112 -1.00 -1.27 -17.34
N GLY A 113 -1.44 -0.03 -17.55
CA GLY A 113 -1.92 0.52 -18.82
C GLY A 113 -0.90 1.19 -19.74
N GLN A 114 0.35 1.35 -19.31
CA GLN A 114 1.42 2.03 -20.07
C GLN A 114 1.96 1.21 -21.27
N LYS A 115 1.08 0.70 -22.14
CA LYS A 115 1.44 -0.03 -23.37
C LYS A 115 0.52 0.34 -24.54
N ARG A 116 1.10 0.91 -25.60
CA ARG A 116 0.37 1.46 -26.76
C ARG A 116 -0.46 0.44 -27.54
N SER A 117 -0.12 -0.84 -27.46
CA SER A 117 -0.84 -1.90 -28.16
C SER A 117 -2.07 -2.42 -27.42
N LEU A 118 -2.35 -1.94 -26.20
CA LEU A 118 -3.53 -2.34 -25.44
C LEU A 118 -4.79 -1.77 -26.09
N THR A 119 -5.79 -2.63 -26.28
CA THR A 119 -7.10 -2.21 -26.77
C THR A 119 -7.89 -1.51 -25.67
N LYS A 120 -8.93 -0.78 -26.07
CA LYS A 120 -9.90 -0.20 -25.13
C LYS A 120 -10.45 -1.26 -24.16
N GLN A 121 -10.86 -2.41 -24.68
CA GLN A 121 -11.44 -3.50 -23.89
C GLN A 121 -10.45 -4.08 -22.87
N GLN A 122 -9.17 -4.17 -23.22
CA GLN A 122 -8.14 -4.64 -22.28
C GLN A 122 -7.95 -3.65 -21.12
N ILE A 123 -7.95 -2.34 -21.42
CA ILE A 123 -7.82 -1.29 -20.39
C ILE A 123 -9.09 -1.25 -19.51
N GLU A 124 -10.27 -1.37 -20.09
CA GLU A 124 -11.52 -1.47 -19.32
C GLU A 124 -11.52 -2.70 -18.40
N ALA A 125 -11.01 -3.84 -18.89
CA ALA A 125 -10.87 -5.05 -18.07
C ALA A 125 -9.88 -4.87 -16.92
N MET A 126 -8.77 -4.18 -17.12
CA MET A 126 -7.82 -3.83 -16.06
C MET A 126 -8.47 -2.98 -14.96
N TRP A 127 -9.22 -1.93 -15.33
CA TRP A 127 -9.92 -1.08 -14.36
C TRP A 127 -11.06 -1.82 -13.66
N ALA A 128 -11.75 -2.72 -14.36
CA ALA A 128 -12.74 -3.60 -13.73
C ALA A 128 -12.09 -4.56 -12.72
N ALA A 129 -10.92 -5.11 -13.03
CA ALA A 129 -10.16 -5.93 -12.09
C ALA A 129 -9.70 -5.13 -10.87
N PHE A 130 -9.17 -3.92 -11.06
CA PHE A 130 -8.87 -3.01 -9.93
C PHE A 130 -10.08 -2.80 -9.03
N ASP A 131 -11.27 -2.61 -9.63
CA ASP A 131 -12.49 -2.44 -8.87
C ASP A 131 -12.80 -3.67 -8.01
N VAL A 132 -12.72 -4.87 -8.60
CA VAL A 132 -13.00 -6.14 -7.90
C VAL A 132 -12.04 -6.39 -6.75
N HIS A 133 -10.73 -6.20 -6.99
CA HIS A 133 -9.69 -6.58 -6.04
C HIS A 133 -9.45 -5.53 -4.95
N VAL A 134 -9.66 -4.24 -5.25
CA VAL A 134 -9.23 -3.14 -4.38
C VAL A 134 -10.37 -2.18 -4.07
N SER A 135 -10.91 -1.49 -5.08
CA SER A 135 -11.76 -0.32 -4.84
C SER A 135 -13.15 -0.70 -4.30
N ALA A 136 -13.78 -1.75 -4.81
CA ALA A 136 -15.10 -2.20 -4.34
C ALA A 136 -15.06 -2.75 -2.90
N PRO A 137 -14.09 -3.60 -2.49
CA PRO A 137 -13.94 -4.00 -1.10
C PRO A 137 -13.79 -2.82 -0.13
N LEU A 138 -13.03 -1.79 -0.50
CA LEU A 138 -12.87 -0.59 0.34
C LEU A 138 -14.18 0.20 0.44
N ARG A 139 -14.92 0.37 -0.67
CA ARG A 139 -16.25 0.99 -0.64
C ARG A 139 -17.24 0.21 0.21
N GLN A 140 -17.24 -1.13 0.13
CA GLN A 140 -18.09 -2.00 0.96
C GLN A 140 -17.76 -1.88 2.45
N ALA A 141 -16.48 -1.67 2.78
CA ALA A 141 -16.02 -1.42 4.14
C ALA A 141 -16.23 0.04 4.61
N ASN A 142 -16.77 0.92 3.76
CA ASN A 142 -16.88 2.37 3.99
C ASN A 142 -15.55 3.05 4.30
N ILE A 143 -14.47 2.63 3.65
CA ILE A 143 -13.14 3.21 3.79
C ILE A 143 -12.88 4.13 2.60
N PRO A 144 -12.72 5.46 2.82
CA PRO A 144 -12.36 6.39 1.74
C PRO A 144 -11.01 6.05 1.11
N LEU A 145 -10.90 6.23 -0.21
CA LEU A 145 -9.69 5.95 -0.99
C LEU A 145 -9.15 7.24 -1.62
N GLY A 146 -8.12 7.82 -1.02
CA GLY A 146 -7.30 8.86 -1.67
C GLY A 146 -6.26 8.21 -2.57
N PHE A 147 -6.00 8.78 -3.74
CA PHE A 147 -5.02 8.19 -4.67
C PHE A 147 -4.29 9.21 -5.55
N THR A 148 -3.13 8.84 -6.05
CA THR A 148 -2.50 9.52 -7.18
C THR A 148 -2.54 8.65 -8.42
N ILE A 149 -2.44 9.28 -9.59
CA ILE A 149 -2.21 8.60 -10.87
C ILE A 149 -0.70 8.41 -11.02
N GLY A 150 -0.27 7.16 -11.17
CA GLY A 150 1.11 6.78 -11.40
C GLY A 150 1.48 6.78 -12.88
N ASN A 151 2.61 6.17 -13.21
CA ASN A 151 3.04 6.09 -14.60
C ASN A 151 2.40 4.90 -15.32
N HIS A 152 1.96 3.86 -14.61
CA HIS A 152 1.33 2.69 -15.22
C HIS A 152 -0.17 2.88 -15.51
N ASP A 153 -0.87 3.74 -14.77
CA ASP A 153 -2.33 3.83 -14.70
C ASP A 153 -2.85 5.25 -15.00
N ALA A 154 -2.67 5.68 -16.25
CA ALA A 154 -2.90 7.00 -16.83
C ALA A 154 -1.65 7.86 -16.92
N SER A 155 -0.56 7.26 -17.41
CA SER A 155 0.75 7.91 -17.60
C SER A 155 0.65 9.35 -18.12
N GLY A 156 1.29 10.28 -17.42
CA GLY A 156 1.45 11.67 -17.87
C GLY A 156 2.50 11.88 -18.97
N SER A 157 3.07 10.81 -19.55
CA SER A 157 4.09 10.90 -20.60
C SER A 157 3.56 11.63 -21.86
N ILE A 158 4.34 12.58 -22.37
CA ILE A 158 4.03 13.36 -23.58
C ILE A 158 5.08 13.11 -24.65
N SER A 159 4.63 12.93 -25.89
CA SER A 159 5.47 12.84 -27.08
C SER A 159 4.80 13.57 -28.25
N GLY A 160 5.53 14.46 -28.92
CA GLY A 160 4.98 15.23 -30.05
C GLY A 160 3.80 16.13 -29.67
N GLY A 161 3.79 16.66 -28.44
CA GLY A 161 2.73 17.54 -27.94
C GLY A 161 1.42 16.83 -27.56
N LYS A 162 1.40 15.49 -27.55
CA LYS A 162 0.24 14.68 -27.17
C LYS A 162 0.62 13.67 -26.09
N TYR A 163 -0.36 13.26 -25.28
CA TYR A 163 -0.15 12.17 -24.35
C TYR A 163 0.16 10.87 -25.09
N THR A 164 1.21 10.20 -24.66
CA THR A 164 1.65 8.93 -25.24
C THR A 164 0.59 7.83 -25.08
N PHE A 165 -0.17 7.88 -23.99
CA PHE A 165 -1.17 6.89 -23.59
C PHE A 165 -2.56 7.54 -23.39
N GLU A 166 -2.96 8.40 -24.32
CA GLU A 166 -4.21 9.17 -24.25
C GLU A 166 -5.47 8.30 -24.05
N GLN A 167 -5.56 7.15 -24.74
CA GLN A 167 -6.69 6.22 -24.56
C GLN A 167 -6.82 5.75 -23.11
N GLU A 168 -5.70 5.44 -22.48
CA GLU A 168 -5.69 4.90 -21.13
C GLU A 168 -5.99 6.00 -20.11
N ARG A 169 -5.46 7.22 -20.30
CA ARG A 169 -5.88 8.41 -19.54
C ARG A 169 -7.39 8.66 -19.63
N ASN A 170 -7.96 8.60 -20.82
CA ASN A 170 -9.40 8.82 -21.02
C ASN A 170 -10.25 7.76 -20.29
N LEU A 171 -9.81 6.50 -20.30
CA LEU A 171 -10.50 5.40 -19.64
C LEU A 171 -10.36 5.46 -18.11
N ALA A 172 -9.19 5.85 -17.59
CA ALA A 172 -9.02 6.12 -16.16
C ALA A 172 -9.95 7.25 -15.70
N SER A 173 -10.03 8.34 -16.48
CA SER A 173 -10.97 9.43 -16.20
C SER A 173 -12.41 8.96 -16.20
N ALA A 174 -12.79 8.10 -17.15
CA ALA A 174 -14.14 7.53 -17.22
C ALA A 174 -14.44 6.59 -16.04
N TYR A 175 -13.48 5.76 -15.64
CA TYR A 175 -13.60 4.89 -14.46
C TYR A 175 -13.86 5.72 -13.21
N TRP A 176 -13.00 6.70 -12.91
CA TRP A 176 -13.08 7.48 -11.68
C TRP A 176 -14.28 8.45 -11.64
N ASN A 177 -14.72 8.97 -12.79
CA ASN A 177 -15.91 9.83 -12.84
C ASN A 177 -17.24 9.06 -12.88
N ASN A 178 -17.21 7.73 -12.90
CA ASN A 178 -18.43 6.93 -12.77
C ASN A 178 -18.96 7.00 -11.32
N PRO A 179 -20.23 7.37 -11.09
CA PRO A 179 -20.82 7.41 -9.74
C PRO A 179 -20.71 6.09 -8.96
N ASN A 180 -20.64 4.96 -9.65
CA ASN A 180 -20.50 3.63 -9.03
C ASN A 180 -19.08 3.37 -8.47
N HIS A 181 -18.10 4.19 -8.86
CA HIS A 181 -16.70 4.08 -8.42
C HIS A 181 -16.30 5.27 -7.53
N ASN A 182 -17.26 5.89 -6.84
CA ASN A 182 -17.00 7.00 -5.93
C ASN A 182 -16.00 6.58 -4.83
N PRO A 183 -14.84 7.26 -4.68
CA PRO A 183 -13.82 6.89 -3.70
C PRO A 183 -14.18 7.28 -2.25
N GLY A 184 -15.35 7.90 -2.01
CA GLY A 184 -15.79 8.29 -0.67
C GLY A 184 -15.04 9.51 -0.10
N LEU A 185 -14.39 10.30 -0.95
CA LEU A 185 -13.63 11.49 -0.54
C LEU A 185 -14.52 12.73 -0.44
N ASN A 186 -14.20 13.59 0.53
CA ASN A 186 -14.76 14.94 0.63
C ASN A 186 -13.92 15.91 -0.22
N PHE A 187 -14.27 16.02 -1.51
CA PHE A 187 -13.54 16.88 -2.45
C PHE A 187 -13.67 18.37 -2.11
N ILE A 188 -12.55 19.09 -2.17
CA ILE A 188 -12.47 20.56 -2.14
C ILE A 188 -12.46 21.09 -3.57
N ASP A 189 -11.57 20.55 -4.42
CA ASP A 189 -11.56 20.75 -5.86
C ASP A 189 -11.51 19.41 -6.58
N LYS A 190 -12.36 19.26 -7.60
CA LYS A 190 -12.44 18.07 -8.47
C LYS A 190 -12.58 18.44 -9.95
N ALA A 191 -12.26 19.67 -10.33
CA ALA A 191 -12.44 20.16 -11.71
C ALA A 191 -11.65 19.34 -12.74
N ASN A 192 -10.51 18.79 -12.35
CA ASN A 192 -9.63 17.99 -13.21
C ASN A 192 -9.44 16.55 -12.68
N PHE A 193 -10.38 16.05 -11.88
CA PHE A 193 -10.35 14.69 -11.34
C PHE A 193 -10.40 13.65 -12.48
N PRO A 194 -9.52 12.61 -12.48
CA PRO A 194 -8.67 12.15 -11.38
C PRO A 194 -7.24 12.69 -11.37
N PHE A 195 -6.87 13.59 -12.28
CA PHE A 195 -5.47 13.98 -12.49
C PHE A 195 -4.98 15.09 -11.57
N TYR A 196 -5.87 16.03 -11.24
CA TYR A 196 -5.60 17.09 -10.28
C TYR A 196 -6.86 17.35 -9.46
N TYR A 197 -6.75 17.17 -8.15
CA TYR A 197 -7.85 17.34 -7.22
C TYR A 197 -7.30 17.53 -5.80
N SER A 198 -8.14 18.03 -4.91
CA SER A 198 -7.88 18.14 -3.48
C SER A 198 -9.09 17.66 -2.69
N PHE A 199 -8.85 17.18 -1.48
CA PHE A 199 -9.88 16.69 -0.58
C PHE A 199 -9.50 16.96 0.87
N GLN A 200 -10.49 16.98 1.75
CA GLN A 200 -10.31 17.07 3.19
C GLN A 200 -10.58 15.73 3.85
N GLN A 201 -9.74 15.36 4.81
CA GLN A 201 -9.99 14.28 5.75
C GLN A 201 -9.66 14.80 7.13
N GLN A 202 -10.60 14.83 8.08
CA GLN A 202 -10.37 15.14 9.50
C GLN A 202 -9.31 16.26 9.75
N ASP A 203 -9.40 17.35 8.97
CA ASP A 203 -8.52 18.53 9.04
C ASP A 203 -7.02 18.32 8.75
N ILE A 204 -6.61 17.18 8.20
CA ILE A 204 -5.20 16.90 7.86
C ILE A 204 -4.81 17.21 6.40
N PHE A 205 -5.79 17.29 5.50
CA PHE A 205 -5.61 17.72 4.10
C PHE A 205 -6.55 18.89 3.81
N THR A 206 -6.05 19.93 3.13
CA THR A 206 -6.76 21.20 2.85
C THR A 206 -6.45 21.71 1.45
#